data_AF-A0A0C5VQA0-F1
#
_entry.id   AF-A0A0C5VQA0-F1
#
_cell.length_a   1.000
_cell.length_b   1.000
_cell.length_c   1.000
_cell.angle_alpha   90.00
_cell.angle_beta   90.00
_cell.angle_gamma   90.00
#
_symmetry.space_group_name_H-M   'P 1'
#
loop_
_entity.id
_entity.type
_entity.pdbx_description
1 polymer ?
#
loop_
_entity_poly.entity_id
_entity_poly.type
_entity_poly.pdbx_seq_one_letter_code
_entity_poly.pdbx_strand_id
1 'polypeptide(L)'
;MEFLGYGAQDFMYTEKMETFSQFTTNAIKRFDERTVKAHFEYMSNKLKQASKVEAEYIDVYYVESLMWDIKDKKAKQWGWSLLPNNLRALYREMWGDSDF
;
A
#
# COMPACT_ATOMS: atom_id res chain seq x y z
N MET A 1 -19.14 14.15 22.37
CA MET A 1 -19.18 13.84 20.93
C MET A 1 -17.92 14.45 20.34
N GLU A 2 -16.82 13.69 20.35
CA GLU A 2 -15.57 14.15 19.75
C GLU A 2 -15.74 14.10 18.23
N PHE A 3 -15.76 15.26 17.59
CA PHE A 3 -15.52 15.34 16.16
C PHE A 3 -14.08 14.86 15.94
N LEU A 4 -13.92 13.68 15.33
CA LEU A 4 -12.64 13.21 14.79
C LEU A 4 -12.21 14.21 13.72
N GLY A 5 -11.42 15.20 14.12
CA GLY A 5 -11.00 16.32 13.30
C GLY A 5 -9.94 15.90 12.31
N TYR A 6 -10.36 15.51 11.11
CA TYR A 6 -9.46 15.46 9.96
C TYR A 6 -9.13 16.88 9.52
N GLY A 7 -7.87 17.29 9.69
CA GLY A 7 -7.39 18.57 9.19
C GLY A 7 -7.09 18.52 7.69
N ALA A 8 -6.93 19.68 7.04
CA ALA A 8 -6.50 19.76 5.63
C ALA A 8 -5.14 19.06 5.39
N GLN A 9 -4.31 19.00 6.42
CA GLN A 9 -3.03 18.29 6.39
C GLN A 9 -3.22 16.77 6.27
N ASP A 10 -4.16 16.20 7.02
CA ASP A 10 -4.46 14.76 7.01
C ASP A 10 -5.01 14.35 5.66
N PHE A 11 -5.96 15.11 5.12
CA PHE A 11 -6.51 14.91 3.77
C PHE A 11 -5.41 14.89 2.69
N MET A 12 -4.46 15.82 2.75
CA MET A 12 -3.33 15.84 1.81
C MET A 12 -2.40 14.61 1.99
N TYR A 13 -2.24 14.11 3.21
CA TYR A 13 -1.44 12.91 3.47
C TYR A 13 -2.11 11.64 2.93
N THR A 14 -3.43 11.51 3.10
CA THR A 14 -4.20 10.37 2.61
C THR A 14 -4.20 10.31 1.09
N GLU A 15 -4.43 11.43 0.40
CA GLU A 15 -4.35 11.53 -1.07
C GLU A 15 -2.96 11.17 -1.62
N LYS A 16 -1.89 11.66 -0.97
CA LYS A 16 -0.51 11.35 -1.37
C LYS A 16 -0.20 9.87 -1.19
N MET A 17 -0.71 9.26 -0.13
CA MET A 17 -0.50 7.84 0.15
C MET A 17 -1.21 6.96 -0.88
N GLU A 18 -2.47 7.27 -1.19
CA GLU A 18 -3.24 6.59 -2.23
C GLU A 18 -2.58 6.75 -3.60
N THR A 19 -2.16 7.96 -3.95
CA THR A 19 -1.43 8.22 -5.20
C THR A 19 -0.15 7.40 -5.29
N PHE A 20 0.61 7.30 -4.19
CA PHE A 20 1.80 6.48 -4.13
C PHE A 20 1.49 4.98 -4.33
N SER A 21 0.39 4.49 -3.73
CA SER A 21 -0.11 3.13 -3.97
C SER A 21 -0.43 2.90 -5.44
N GLN A 22 -1.12 3.83 -6.10
CA GLN A 22 -1.42 3.71 -7.53
C GLN A 22 -0.16 3.69 -8.40
N PHE A 23 0.88 4.46 -8.06
CA PHE A 23 2.15 4.36 -8.77
C PHE A 23 2.82 3.00 -8.59
N THR A 24 2.78 2.43 -7.38
CA THR A 24 3.27 1.06 -7.15
C THR A 24 2.46 0.04 -7.95
N THR A 25 1.13 0.12 -7.91
CA THR A 25 0.21 -0.72 -8.71
C THR A 25 0.52 -0.64 -10.21
N ASN A 26 0.76 0.56 -10.74
CA ASN A 26 1.12 0.75 -12.14
C ASN A 26 2.53 0.25 -12.48
N ALA A 27 3.48 0.32 -11.55
CA ALA A 27 4.78 -0.32 -11.72
C ALA A 27 4.64 -1.86 -11.76
N ILE A 28 3.75 -2.43 -10.94
CA ILE A 28 3.45 -3.86 -10.95
C ILE A 28 2.90 -4.31 -12.30
N LYS A 29 1.90 -3.60 -12.83
CA LYS A 29 1.31 -3.87 -14.15
C LYS A 29 2.34 -3.85 -15.29
N ARG A 30 3.43 -3.08 -15.13
CA ARG A 30 4.49 -2.92 -16.13
C ARG A 30 5.67 -3.87 -15.92
N PHE A 31 5.64 -4.73 -14.91
CA PHE A 31 6.77 -5.56 -14.48
C PHE A 31 8.06 -4.75 -14.22
N ASP A 32 7.92 -3.50 -13.76
CA ASP A 32 9.06 -2.63 -13.43
C ASP A 32 9.62 -3.00 -12.05
N GLU A 33 10.43 -4.05 -12.01
CA GLU A 33 10.97 -4.62 -10.77
C GLU A 33 11.71 -3.59 -9.92
N ARG A 34 12.50 -2.73 -10.55
CA ARG A 34 13.31 -1.73 -9.85
C ARG A 34 12.41 -0.77 -9.08
N THR A 35 11.39 -0.23 -9.75
CA THR A 35 10.45 0.71 -9.12
C THR A 35 9.62 0.02 -8.04
N VAL A 36 9.11 -1.19 -8.31
CA VAL A 36 8.34 -1.96 -7.33
C VAL A 36 9.14 -2.21 -6.06
N LYS A 37 10.39 -2.70 -6.18
CA LYS A 37 11.26 -2.95 -5.04
C LYS A 37 11.55 -1.68 -4.25
N ALA A 38 11.87 -0.57 -4.94
CA ALA A 38 12.13 0.71 -4.27
C ALA A 38 10.91 1.22 -3.49
N HIS A 39 9.71 1.14 -4.07
CA HIS A 39 8.48 1.56 -3.41
C HIS A 39 8.13 0.67 -2.22
N PHE A 40 8.24 -0.64 -2.37
CA PHE A 40 8.00 -1.59 -1.30
C PHE A 40 8.99 -1.46 -0.16
N GLU A 41 10.28 -1.26 -0.46
CA GLU A 41 11.29 -0.99 0.55
C GLU A 41 10.99 0.30 1.32
N TYR A 42 10.67 1.38 0.60
CA TYR A 42 10.30 2.65 1.20
C TYR A 42 9.11 2.49 2.17
N MET A 43 8.02 1.87 1.72
CA MET A 43 6.82 1.70 2.54
C MET A 43 7.01 0.71 3.69
N SER A 44 7.79 -0.35 3.48
CA SER A 44 8.12 -1.30 4.54
C SER A 44 8.93 -0.62 5.64
N ASN A 45 9.90 0.21 5.28
CA ASN A 45 10.71 0.96 6.23
C ASN A 45 9.90 2.07 6.92
N LYS A 46 9.04 2.77 6.18
CA LYS A 46 8.12 3.78 6.74
C LYS A 46 7.21 3.16 7.79
N LEU A 47 6.61 2.01 7.50
CA LEU A 47 5.74 1.30 8.45
C LEU A 47 6.46 0.91 9.75
N LYS A 48 7.73 0.49 9.69
CA LYS A 48 8.52 0.15 10.89
C LYS A 48 8.77 1.34 11.82
N GLN A 49 8.79 2.55 11.26
CA GLN A 49 9.09 3.79 11.98
C GLN A 49 7.83 4.63 12.25
N ALA A 50 6.68 4.19 11.73
CA ALA A 50 5.44 4.94 11.77
C ALA A 50 4.93 5.10 13.20
N SER A 51 4.43 6.29 13.51
CA SER A 51 3.50 6.47 14.61
C SER A 51 2.20 5.67 14.37
N LYS A 52 1.38 5.51 15.41
CA LYS A 52 0.11 4.78 15.29
C LYS A 52 -0.79 5.35 14.18
N VAL A 53 -0.92 6.67 14.12
CA VAL A 53 -1.75 7.36 13.10
C VAL A 53 -1.20 7.16 11.70
N GLU A 54 0.13 7.24 11.53
CA GLU A 54 0.75 6.98 10.23
C GLU A 54 0.59 5.53 9.79
N ALA A 55 0.65 4.57 10.73
CA ALA A 55 0.40 3.16 10.44
C ALA A 55 -1.04 2.93 9.97
N GLU A 56 -2.03 3.58 10.61
CA GLU A 56 -3.44 3.56 10.18
C GLU A 56 -3.60 4.14 8.76
N TYR A 57 -2.87 5.21 8.41
CA TYR A 57 -2.91 5.75 7.05
C TYR A 57 -2.24 4.86 6.01
N ILE A 58 -1.16 4.16 6.38
CA ILE A 58 -0.54 3.17 5.48
C ILE A 58 -1.50 2.02 5.25
N ASP A 59 -2.12 1.50 6.30
CA ASP A 59 -3.08 0.40 6.20
C ASP A 59 -4.26 0.79 5.28
N VAL A 60 -4.96 1.89 5.58
CA VAL A 60 -6.13 2.30 4.79
C VAL A 60 -5.73 2.80 3.40
N TYR A 61 -4.89 3.82 3.28
CA TYR A 61 -4.74 4.52 1.99
C TYR A 61 -3.65 3.92 1.08
N TYR A 62 -2.70 3.17 1.63
CA TYR A 62 -1.72 2.48 0.78
C TYR A 62 -2.18 1.06 0.45
N VAL A 63 -2.49 0.26 1.47
CA VAL A 63 -2.72 -1.18 1.31
C VAL A 63 -4.09 -1.48 0.66
N GLU A 64 -5.14 -0.71 0.96
CA GLU A 64 -6.46 -0.87 0.31
C GLU A 64 -6.36 -0.68 -1.20
N SER A 65 -5.68 0.37 -1.63
CA SER A 65 -5.56 0.68 -3.06
C SER A 65 -4.51 -0.18 -3.78
N LEU A 66 -3.68 -0.94 -3.06
CA LEU A 66 -2.57 -1.67 -3.67
C LEU A 66 -3.11 -2.86 -4.49
N MET A 67 -2.71 -2.97 -5.76
CA MET A 67 -3.11 -4.04 -6.68
C MET A 67 -4.64 -4.20 -6.92
N TRP A 68 -5.47 -3.24 -6.48
CA TRP A 68 -6.94 -3.37 -6.51
C TRP A 68 -7.48 -3.58 -7.93
N ASP A 69 -6.93 -2.88 -8.93
CA ASP A 69 -7.37 -2.90 -10.33
C ASP A 69 -6.49 -3.73 -11.27
N ILE A 70 -5.58 -4.54 -10.72
CA ILE A 70 -4.79 -5.47 -11.53
C ILE A 70 -5.66 -6.66 -11.93
N LYS A 71 -6.07 -6.69 -13.20
CA LYS A 71 -6.83 -7.81 -13.80
C LYS A 71 -5.95 -8.98 -14.24
N ASP A 72 -4.68 -8.71 -14.56
CA ASP A 72 -3.73 -9.76 -14.96
C ASP A 72 -3.23 -10.54 -13.73
N LYS A 73 -3.64 -11.81 -13.64
CA LYS A 73 -3.25 -12.72 -12.56
C LYS A 73 -1.73 -12.89 -12.46
N LYS A 74 -1.00 -12.90 -13.58
CA LYS A 74 0.47 -13.03 -13.57
C LYS A 74 1.13 -11.79 -12.96
N ALA A 75 0.66 -10.60 -13.31
CA ALA A 75 1.16 -9.36 -12.73
C ALA A 75 0.87 -9.30 -11.22
N LYS A 76 -0.32 -9.75 -10.80
CA LYS A 76 -0.72 -9.79 -9.37
C LYS A 76 0.13 -10.79 -8.57
N GLN A 77 0.31 -12.01 -9.08
CA GLN A 77 1.21 -13.02 -8.50
C GLN A 77 2.65 -12.52 -8.39
N TRP A 78 3.16 -11.91 -9.46
CA TRP A 78 4.51 -11.38 -9.49
C TRP A 78 4.70 -10.24 -8.46
N GLY A 79 3.79 -9.26 -8.44
CA GLY A 79 3.81 -8.18 -7.46
C GLY A 79 3.70 -8.71 -6.02
N TRP A 80 2.84 -9.69 -5.78
CA TRP A 80 2.69 -10.34 -4.48
C TRP A 80 3.98 -11.02 -4.01
N SER A 81 4.71 -11.68 -4.93
CA SER A 81 5.98 -12.34 -4.62
C SER A 81 7.06 -11.37 -4.12
N LEU A 82 6.99 -10.09 -4.53
CA LEU A 82 7.92 -9.04 -4.14
C LEU A 82 7.49 -8.28 -2.88
N LEU A 83 6.24 -8.43 -2.43
CA LEU A 83 5.67 -7.67 -1.32
C LEU A 83 6.34 -8.06 0.02
N PRO A 84 6.90 -7.09 0.77
CA PRO A 84 7.52 -7.33 2.08
C PRO A 84 6.54 -7.89 3.11
N ASN A 85 7.03 -8.75 4.02
CA ASN A 85 6.18 -9.47 4.98
C ASN A 85 5.30 -8.57 5.86
N ASN A 86 5.79 -7.40 6.28
CA ASN A 86 5.01 -6.48 7.11
C ASN A 86 3.86 -5.82 6.34
N LEU A 87 4.08 -5.45 5.08
CA LEU A 87 3.00 -4.95 4.21
C LEU A 87 2.05 -6.06 3.80
N ARG A 88 2.57 -7.28 3.60
CA ARG A 88 1.76 -8.47 3.34
C ARG A 88 0.83 -8.82 4.50
N ALA A 89 1.27 -8.61 5.74
CA ALA A 89 0.43 -8.81 6.92
C ALA A 89 -0.78 -7.87 6.90
N LEU A 90 -0.55 -6.56 6.73
CA LEU A 90 -1.64 -5.58 6.58
C LEU A 90 -2.58 -5.94 5.42
N TYR A 91 -2.01 -6.32 4.26
CA TYR A 91 -2.81 -6.71 3.10
C TYR A 91 -3.74 -7.90 3.40
N ARG A 92 -3.25 -8.90 4.14
CA ARG A 92 -4.05 -10.06 4.55
C ARG A 92 -5.10 -9.71 5.60
N GLU A 93 -4.79 -8.83 6.53
CA GLU A 93 -5.76 -8.34 7.50
C GLU A 93 -6.91 -7.59 6.82
N MET A 94 -6.61 -6.84 5.77
CA MET A 94 -7.59 -6.07 5.00
C MET A 94 -8.42 -6.91 4.01
N TRP A 95 -7.77 -7.77 3.22
CA TRP A 95 -8.39 -8.47 2.09
C TRP A 95 -8.57 -9.98 2.31
N GLY A 96 -8.03 -10.53 3.41
CA GLY A 96 -7.93 -11.97 3.64
C GLY A 96 -6.77 -12.62 2.91
N ASP A 97 -6.70 -13.95 2.99
CA ASP A 97 -5.71 -14.71 2.23
C ASP A 97 -5.99 -14.60 0.74
N SER A 98 -4.96 -14.19 0.01
CA SER A 98 -5.04 -14.03 -1.44
C SER A 98 -4.58 -15.29 -2.16
N ASP A 99 -5.42 -15.83 -3.05
CA ASP A 99 -5.17 -17.04 -3.85
C ASP A 99 -4.56 -16.75 -5.23
N PHE A 100 -3.92 -15.58 -5.37
CA PHE A 100 -3.33 -15.15 -6.63
C PHE A 100 -2.38 -16.22 -7.16
#